data_AF-A0A8T3CVY8-F1
#
_entry.id   AF-A0A8T3CVY8-F1
#
_cell.length_a   1.000
_cell.length_b   1.000
_cell.length_c   1.000
_cell.angle_alpha   90.00
_cell.angle_beta   90.00
_cell.angle_gamma   90.00
#
_symmetry.space_group_name_H-M   'P 1'
#
loop_
_entity.id
_entity.type
_entity.pdbx_description
1 polymer ?
#
loop_
_entity_poly.entity_id
_entity_poly.type
_entity_poly.pdbx_seq_one_letter_code
_entity_poly.pdbx_strand_id
1 'polypeptide(L)'
;MILMVIIRFISAVLVWIITTLVVLGSLGGTGVLWWLYVDHRRKAQNATAPATTTMPLPDELKVVAQDNVQALLVYAIAATVFTVILLLLMFFMRKRVALTIALFHVAGKVFIHLPLLVLQPFWTFLALMLFWVYWIMVLLFLGTAGSPVQNPETGLVEFRMLGPLQYMTWYHAVGLIWISEFLLACQQMTVAGAVVTYYFTRDKSKLPLTPILSSVLRLMRYHLGTVAKGSFIITLVEIPRLILTYIHSQLKGRENACARCMLKACICCLWCLEKCLAYLNQNAYAATAINSTNFCTSARDAFVILVENALRVAAINTVGDFVLFLGKILIVSCTAFAGVLALNYQRDYTVWVLPLLIVCLFAFLVAHCFLSIFEIVVDVLFLCFAVDTKYNDGSPGREFYMDKALMEFVENSKKAMPRRGRTGSADGAEMKPMARGTLA
;
A
#
# COMPACT_ATOMS: atom_id res chain seq x y z
N MET A 1 -10.95 28.62 -12.73
CA MET A 1 -11.61 28.66 -11.40
C MET A 1 -12.71 27.62 -11.27
N ILE A 2 -13.66 27.53 -12.22
CA ILE A 2 -14.75 26.53 -12.21
C ILE A 2 -14.21 25.08 -12.11
N LEU A 3 -13.24 24.71 -12.95
CA LEU A 3 -12.62 23.38 -12.91
C LEU A 3 -11.97 23.05 -11.55
N MET A 4 -11.34 24.03 -10.88
CA MET A 4 -10.72 23.82 -9.56
C MET A 4 -11.78 23.61 -8.47
N VAL A 5 -12.91 24.32 -8.53
CA VAL A 5 -14.04 24.13 -7.62
C VAL A 5 -14.68 22.76 -7.84
N ILE A 6 -14.85 22.35 -9.10
CA ILE A 6 -15.39 21.04 -9.46
C ILE A 6 -14.49 19.92 -8.94
N ILE A 7 -13.18 19.97 -9.15
CA ILE A 7 -12.26 18.91 -8.69
C ILE A 7 -12.21 18.86 -7.16
N ARG A 8 -12.19 20.02 -6.47
CA ARG A 8 -12.23 20.08 -4.98
C ARG A 8 -13.54 19.51 -4.44
N PHE A 9 -14.66 19.79 -5.09
CA PHE A 9 -15.96 19.21 -4.76
C PHE A 9 -15.96 17.70 -4.98
N ILE A 10 -15.45 17.22 -6.12
CA ILE A 10 -15.35 15.79 -6.43
C ILE A 10 -14.52 15.05 -5.37
N SER A 11 -13.33 15.54 -5.00
CA SER A 11 -12.49 14.88 -3.99
C SER A 11 -13.15 14.89 -2.61
N ALA A 12 -13.81 15.98 -2.22
CA ALA A 12 -14.53 16.05 -0.95
C ALA A 12 -15.71 15.07 -0.92
N VAL A 13 -16.56 15.11 -1.96
CA VAL A 13 -17.72 14.23 -2.12
C VAL A 13 -17.28 12.78 -2.16
N LEU A 14 -16.20 12.45 -2.88
CA LEU A 14 -15.65 11.09 -2.96
C LEU A 14 -15.27 10.55 -1.59
N VAL A 15 -14.53 11.30 -0.77
CA VAL A 15 -14.14 10.85 0.57
C VAL A 15 -15.36 10.65 1.48
N TRP A 16 -16.33 11.56 1.44
CA TRP A 16 -17.57 11.44 2.22
C TRP A 16 -18.45 10.28 1.74
N ILE A 17 -18.57 10.08 0.42
CA ILE A 17 -19.31 8.95 -0.17
C ILE A 17 -18.65 7.63 0.25
N ILE A 18 -17.33 7.49 0.06
CA ILE A 18 -16.61 6.26 0.45
C ILE A 18 -16.83 5.98 1.93
N THR A 19 -16.63 6.99 2.78
CA THR A 19 -16.84 6.87 4.23
C THR A 19 -18.26 6.44 4.56
N THR A 20 -19.26 7.11 3.99
CA THR A 20 -20.67 6.88 4.30
C THR A 20 -21.12 5.51 3.78
N LEU A 21 -20.75 5.14 2.56
CA LEU A 21 -21.07 3.85 1.97
C LEU A 21 -20.45 2.70 2.77
N VAL A 22 -19.20 2.82 3.20
CA VAL A 22 -18.57 1.78 4.01
C VAL A 22 -19.23 1.66 5.38
N VAL A 23 -19.55 2.78 6.04
CA VAL A 23 -20.25 2.75 7.34
C VAL A 23 -21.65 2.14 7.20
N LEU A 24 -22.44 2.59 6.22
CA LEU A 24 -23.79 2.05 5.96
C LEU A 24 -23.73 0.58 5.55
N GLY A 25 -22.78 0.21 4.69
CA GLY A 25 -22.55 -1.17 4.28
C GLY A 25 -22.16 -2.06 5.45
N SER A 26 -21.29 -1.60 6.35
CA SER A 26 -20.87 -2.34 7.54
C SER A 26 -22.02 -2.53 8.54
N LEU A 27 -22.79 -1.46 8.80
CA LEU A 27 -23.97 -1.51 9.67
C LEU A 27 -25.06 -2.41 9.08
N GLY A 28 -25.37 -2.25 7.80
CA GLY A 28 -26.35 -3.06 7.09
C GLY A 28 -25.95 -4.53 7.02
N GLY A 29 -24.70 -4.82 6.62
CA GLY A 29 -24.17 -6.17 6.56
C GLY A 29 -24.15 -6.87 7.91
N THR A 30 -23.75 -6.17 8.98
CA THR A 30 -23.82 -6.70 10.35
C THR A 30 -25.25 -6.97 10.78
N GLY A 31 -26.19 -6.06 10.48
CA GLY A 31 -27.62 -6.24 10.76
C GLY A 31 -28.21 -7.46 10.03
N VAL A 32 -27.88 -7.64 8.75
CA VAL A 32 -28.32 -8.81 7.97
C VAL A 32 -27.74 -10.11 8.53
N LEU A 33 -26.46 -10.14 8.91
CA LEU A 33 -25.85 -11.33 9.52
C LEU A 33 -26.53 -11.72 10.83
N TRP A 34 -26.84 -10.75 11.70
CA TRP A 34 -27.59 -11.00 12.93
C TRP A 34 -29.02 -11.48 12.65
N TRP A 35 -29.68 -10.91 11.65
CA TRP A 35 -31.02 -11.33 11.24
C TRP A 35 -31.02 -12.77 10.70
N LEU A 36 -30.06 -13.12 9.82
CA LEU A 36 -29.88 -14.48 9.30
C LEU A 36 -29.57 -15.48 10.41
N TYR A 37 -28.74 -15.11 11.38
CA TYR A 37 -28.44 -15.96 12.55
C TYR A 37 -29.71 -16.24 13.36
N VAL A 38 -30.52 -15.21 13.67
CA VAL A 38 -31.77 -15.38 14.41
C VAL A 38 -32.78 -16.22 13.63
N ASP A 39 -32.92 -16.00 12.32
CA ASP A 39 -33.83 -16.76 11.46
C ASP A 39 -33.44 -18.25 11.38
N HIS A 40 -32.16 -18.56 11.08
CA HIS A 40 -31.68 -19.94 11.03
C HIS A 40 -31.74 -20.62 12.41
N ARG A 41 -31.42 -19.92 13.49
CA ARG A 41 -31.55 -20.46 14.86
C ARG A 41 -33.00 -20.78 15.21
N ARG A 42 -33.96 -19.91 14.85
CA ARG A 42 -35.39 -20.17 15.06
C ARG A 42 -35.86 -21.39 14.26
N LYS A 43 -35.45 -21.51 12.99
CA LYS A 43 -35.75 -22.69 12.15
C LYS A 43 -35.18 -23.97 12.76
N ALA A 44 -33.94 -23.95 13.24
CA ALA A 44 -33.30 -25.09 13.90
C ALA A 44 -34.02 -25.50 15.21
N GLN A 45 -34.45 -24.52 16.01
CA GLN A 45 -35.23 -24.75 17.24
C GLN A 45 -36.63 -25.30 16.94
N ASN A 46 -37.32 -24.77 15.94
CA ASN A 46 -38.64 -25.26 15.54
C ASN A 46 -38.57 -26.68 14.94
N ALA A 47 -37.47 -27.05 14.29
CA ALA A 47 -37.24 -28.41 13.79
C ALA A 47 -36.87 -29.43 14.88
N THR A 48 -36.47 -28.97 16.08
CA THR A 48 -36.15 -29.81 17.25
C THR A 48 -37.23 -29.79 18.33
N ALA A 49 -38.24 -28.92 18.21
CA ALA A 49 -39.42 -28.95 19.06
C ALA A 49 -40.26 -30.22 18.79
N PRO A 50 -40.89 -30.83 19.81
CA PRO A 50 -41.70 -32.03 19.64
C PRO A 50 -43.00 -31.67 18.91
N ALA A 51 -42.99 -31.74 17.58
CA ALA A 51 -44.20 -31.65 16.78
C ALA A 51 -44.62 -33.05 16.34
N THR A 52 -45.81 -33.44 16.78
CA THR A 52 -46.60 -34.54 16.27
C THR A 52 -46.64 -34.46 14.73
N THR A 53 -46.26 -35.52 14.04
CA THR A 53 -46.57 -35.78 12.62
C THR A 53 -45.65 -35.18 11.52
N THR A 54 -44.32 -35.17 11.66
CA THR A 54 -43.42 -35.12 10.49
C THR A 54 -42.19 -36.02 10.64
N MET A 55 -41.83 -36.70 9.56
CA MET A 55 -40.67 -37.60 9.42
C MET A 55 -39.38 -36.93 9.96
N PRO A 56 -38.60 -37.59 10.84
CA PRO A 56 -37.41 -36.98 11.44
C PRO A 56 -36.37 -36.64 10.37
N LEU A 57 -35.85 -35.41 10.44
CA LEU A 57 -34.75 -34.94 9.59
C LEU A 57 -33.54 -35.88 9.75
N PRO A 58 -32.87 -36.33 8.66
CA PRO A 58 -31.67 -37.16 8.74
C PRO A 58 -30.61 -36.51 9.64
N ASP A 59 -29.92 -37.30 10.47
CA ASP A 59 -28.99 -36.76 11.47
C ASP A 59 -27.82 -35.99 10.83
N GLU A 60 -27.37 -36.36 9.64
CA GLU A 60 -26.36 -35.60 8.89
C GLU A 60 -26.82 -34.17 8.56
N LEU A 61 -28.10 -33.98 8.22
CA LEU A 61 -28.65 -32.67 7.89
C LEU A 61 -28.81 -31.77 9.13
N LYS A 62 -29.03 -32.37 10.31
CA LYS A 62 -29.05 -31.65 11.59
C LYS A 62 -27.66 -31.16 11.97
N VAL A 63 -26.62 -31.98 11.79
CA VAL A 63 -25.22 -31.61 12.03
C VAL A 63 -24.83 -30.43 11.13
N VAL A 64 -25.12 -30.52 9.83
CA VAL A 64 -24.85 -29.42 8.86
C VAL A 64 -25.61 -28.14 9.22
N ALA A 65 -26.88 -28.24 9.63
CA ALA A 65 -27.66 -27.07 10.05
C ALA A 65 -27.08 -26.41 11.30
N GLN A 66 -26.58 -27.20 12.25
CA GLN A 66 -25.97 -26.71 13.49
C GLN A 66 -24.62 -26.04 13.23
N ASP A 67 -23.78 -26.63 12.37
CA ASP A 67 -22.51 -26.04 11.94
C ASP A 67 -22.73 -24.72 11.19
N ASN A 68 -23.75 -24.62 10.34
CA ASN A 68 -24.11 -23.38 9.65
C ASN A 68 -24.53 -22.27 10.63
N VAL A 69 -25.29 -22.60 11.68
CA VAL A 69 -25.67 -21.63 12.73
C VAL A 69 -24.46 -21.16 13.53
N GLN A 70 -23.52 -22.06 13.84
CA GLN A 70 -22.25 -21.70 14.51
C GLN A 70 -21.39 -20.80 13.62
N ALA A 71 -21.26 -21.12 12.34
CA ALA A 71 -20.51 -20.30 11.38
C ALA A 71 -21.12 -18.89 11.26
N LEU A 72 -22.46 -18.78 11.14
CA LEU A 72 -23.18 -17.51 11.11
C LEU A 72 -22.96 -16.68 12.39
N LEU A 73 -22.94 -17.32 13.56
CA LEU A 73 -22.63 -16.64 14.83
C LEU A 73 -21.22 -16.06 14.82
N VAL A 74 -20.22 -16.83 14.39
CA VAL A 74 -18.83 -16.39 14.29
C VAL A 74 -18.70 -15.21 13.32
N TYR A 75 -19.35 -15.29 12.15
CA TYR A 75 -19.34 -14.19 11.18
C TYR A 75 -20.05 -12.94 11.70
N ALA A 76 -21.19 -13.07 12.40
CA ALA A 76 -21.91 -11.94 12.99
C ALA A 76 -21.09 -11.23 14.09
N ILE A 77 -20.43 -11.99 14.97
CA ILE A 77 -19.54 -11.44 16.00
C ILE A 77 -18.35 -10.72 15.35
N ALA A 78 -17.69 -11.35 14.37
CA ALA A 78 -16.56 -10.77 13.67
C ALA A 78 -16.95 -9.46 12.93
N ALA A 79 -18.09 -9.45 12.24
CA ALA A 79 -18.63 -8.26 11.57
C ALA A 79 -18.97 -7.14 12.57
N THR A 80 -19.48 -7.47 13.75
CA THR A 80 -19.76 -6.51 14.81
C THR A 80 -18.47 -5.86 15.31
N VAL A 81 -17.45 -6.67 15.64
CA VAL A 81 -16.13 -6.17 16.09
C VAL A 81 -15.50 -5.28 15.03
N PHE A 82 -15.51 -5.69 13.76
CA PHE A 82 -15.03 -4.89 12.64
C PHE A 82 -15.77 -3.55 12.53
N THR A 83 -17.10 -3.57 12.62
CA THR A 83 -17.93 -2.35 12.55
C THR A 83 -17.61 -1.39 13.70
N VAL A 84 -17.45 -1.89 14.93
CA VAL A 84 -17.07 -1.04 16.09
C VAL A 84 -15.69 -0.42 15.88
N ILE A 85 -14.69 -1.20 15.46
CA ILE A 85 -13.35 -0.69 15.17
C ILE A 85 -13.41 0.39 14.09
N LEU A 86 -14.15 0.15 13.01
CA LEU A 86 -14.30 1.09 11.91
C LEU A 86 -14.94 2.40 12.37
N LEU A 87 -16.00 2.34 13.18
CA LEU A 87 -16.65 3.52 13.73
C LEU A 87 -15.73 4.32 14.67
N LEU A 88 -14.96 3.63 15.52
CA LEU A 88 -13.97 4.26 16.38
C LEU A 88 -12.89 4.99 15.55
N LEU A 89 -12.32 4.31 14.55
CA LEU A 89 -11.33 4.92 13.65
C LEU A 89 -11.91 6.14 12.94
N MET A 90 -13.14 6.05 12.41
CA MET A 90 -13.82 7.18 11.77
C MET A 90 -14.03 8.35 12.73
N PHE A 91 -14.39 8.09 13.99
CA PHE A 91 -14.55 9.13 15.00
C PHE A 91 -13.24 9.86 15.29
N PHE A 92 -12.13 9.13 15.48
CA PHE A 92 -10.81 9.71 15.69
C PHE A 92 -10.34 10.51 14.47
N MET A 93 -10.59 9.99 13.27
CA MET A 93 -10.15 10.60 12.02
C MET A 93 -11.00 11.79 11.57
N ARG A 94 -12.19 11.99 12.15
CA ARG A 94 -13.10 13.10 11.80
C ARG A 94 -12.42 14.47 11.78
N LYS A 95 -11.55 14.75 12.76
CA LYS A 95 -10.80 16.01 12.86
C LYS A 95 -9.74 16.19 11.76
N ARG A 96 -9.36 15.10 11.09
CA ARG A 96 -8.32 15.05 10.05
C ARG A 96 -8.90 14.86 8.64
N VAL A 97 -10.19 14.60 8.46
CA VAL A 97 -10.83 14.38 7.14
C VAL A 97 -10.57 15.54 6.17
N ALA A 98 -10.63 16.79 6.65
CA ALA A 98 -10.34 17.96 5.82
C ALA A 98 -8.93 17.95 5.22
N LEU A 99 -7.96 17.40 5.97
CA LEU A 99 -6.57 17.26 5.56
C LEU A 99 -6.45 16.23 4.44
N THR A 100 -7.09 15.07 4.59
CA THR A 100 -7.11 14.03 3.55
C THR A 100 -7.82 14.47 2.29
N ILE A 101 -8.95 15.19 2.39
CA ILE A 101 -9.64 15.75 1.22
C ILE A 101 -8.72 16.66 0.42
N ALA A 102 -7.98 17.54 1.10
CA ALA A 102 -7.03 18.44 0.45
C ALA A 102 -5.86 17.67 -0.19
N LEU A 103 -5.35 16.63 0.48
CA LEU A 103 -4.30 15.75 -0.05
C LEU A 103 -4.77 15.04 -1.32
N PHE A 104 -5.98 14.48 -1.30
CA PHE A 104 -6.57 13.80 -2.44
C PHE A 104 -6.86 14.74 -3.61
N HIS A 105 -7.26 15.97 -3.31
CA HIS A 105 -7.43 17.00 -4.31
C HIS A 105 -6.10 17.34 -5.01
N VAL A 106 -5.02 17.54 -4.24
CA VAL A 106 -3.70 17.85 -4.82
C VAL A 106 -3.16 16.67 -5.62
N ALA A 107 -3.23 15.45 -5.09
CA ALA A 107 -2.85 14.24 -5.81
C ALA A 107 -3.69 14.06 -7.08
N GLY A 108 -5.01 14.26 -7.02
CA GLY A 108 -5.89 14.20 -8.19
C GLY A 108 -5.52 15.20 -9.29
N LYS A 109 -5.06 16.41 -8.92
CA LYS A 109 -4.54 17.39 -9.88
C LYS A 109 -3.31 16.86 -10.62
N VAL A 110 -2.43 16.13 -9.93
CA VAL A 110 -1.26 15.50 -10.56
C VAL A 110 -1.71 14.48 -11.60
N PHE A 111 -2.66 13.59 -11.29
CA PHE A 111 -3.17 12.59 -12.24
C PHE A 111 -3.82 13.22 -13.48
N ILE A 112 -4.46 14.37 -13.36
CA ILE A 112 -5.03 15.10 -14.51
C ILE A 112 -3.93 15.63 -15.43
N HIS A 113 -2.81 16.13 -14.89
CA HIS A 113 -1.71 16.66 -15.69
C HIS A 113 -0.74 15.57 -16.17
N LEU A 114 -0.70 14.44 -15.47
CA LEU A 114 0.16 13.29 -15.75
C LEU A 114 -0.70 12.02 -15.96
N PRO A 115 -1.56 11.97 -17.00
CA PRO A 115 -2.50 10.86 -17.18
C PRO A 115 -1.82 9.50 -17.35
N LEU A 116 -0.58 9.48 -17.86
CA LEU A 116 0.23 8.27 -18.00
C LEU A 116 0.60 7.61 -16.66
N LEU A 117 0.46 8.29 -15.51
CA LEU A 117 0.64 7.68 -14.19
C LEU A 117 -0.31 6.50 -13.96
N VAL A 118 -1.53 6.58 -14.49
CA VAL A 118 -2.53 5.51 -14.36
C VAL A 118 -2.12 4.25 -15.11
N LEU A 119 -1.27 4.39 -16.14
CA LEU A 119 -0.77 3.25 -16.91
C LEU A 119 0.44 2.56 -16.26
N GLN A 120 1.06 3.18 -15.25
CA GLN A 120 2.27 2.66 -14.61
C GLN A 120 2.09 1.25 -14.02
N PRO A 121 1.00 0.90 -13.31
CA PRO A 121 0.80 -0.44 -12.77
C PRO A 121 0.80 -1.53 -13.83
N PHE A 122 0.25 -1.26 -15.02
CA PHE A 122 0.22 -2.23 -16.12
C PHE A 122 1.63 -2.53 -16.64
N TRP A 123 2.46 -1.49 -16.79
CA TRP A 123 3.84 -1.68 -17.22
C TRP A 123 4.65 -2.47 -16.19
N THR A 124 4.51 -2.15 -14.90
CA THR A 124 5.17 -2.89 -13.82
C THR A 124 4.68 -4.34 -13.74
N PHE A 125 3.37 -4.57 -13.89
CA PHE A 125 2.81 -5.91 -13.92
C PHE A 125 3.34 -6.72 -15.11
N LEU A 126 3.40 -6.12 -16.30
CA LEU A 126 3.99 -6.74 -17.47
C LEU A 126 5.47 -7.09 -17.25
N ALA A 127 6.25 -6.16 -16.68
CA ALA A 127 7.66 -6.40 -16.37
C ALA A 127 7.85 -7.53 -15.34
N LEU A 128 7.04 -7.55 -14.28
CA LEU A 128 7.03 -8.63 -13.28
C LEU A 128 6.62 -9.96 -13.91
N MET A 129 5.58 -9.99 -14.76
CA MET A 129 5.15 -11.20 -15.44
C MET A 129 6.26 -11.77 -16.34
N LEU A 130 6.89 -10.92 -17.16
CA LEU A 130 8.01 -11.31 -18.02
C LEU A 130 9.19 -11.85 -17.19
N PHE A 131 9.50 -11.18 -16.08
CA PHE A 131 10.52 -11.66 -15.15
C PHE A 131 10.15 -13.01 -14.53
N TRP A 132 8.90 -13.21 -14.10
CA TRP A 132 8.44 -14.49 -13.54
C TRP A 132 8.54 -15.63 -14.55
N VAL A 133 8.14 -15.39 -15.81
CA VAL A 133 8.28 -16.37 -16.89
C VAL A 133 9.76 -16.72 -17.11
N TYR A 134 10.62 -15.71 -17.20
CA TYR A 134 12.07 -15.89 -17.32
C TYR A 134 12.65 -16.69 -16.14
N TRP A 135 12.26 -16.33 -14.92
CA TRP A 135 12.74 -16.96 -13.70
C TRP A 135 12.32 -18.43 -13.62
N ILE A 136 11.06 -18.76 -13.94
CA ILE A 136 10.57 -20.14 -14.01
C ILE A 136 11.34 -20.93 -15.08
N MET A 137 11.55 -20.36 -16.27
CA MET A 137 12.33 -21.02 -17.32
C MET A 137 13.75 -21.36 -16.85
N VAL A 138 14.46 -20.42 -16.23
CA VAL A 138 15.80 -20.67 -15.68
C VAL A 138 15.77 -21.71 -14.56
N LEU A 139 14.73 -21.71 -13.70
CA LEU A 139 14.57 -22.72 -12.65
C LEU A 139 14.40 -24.12 -13.25
N LEU A 140 13.60 -24.26 -14.31
CA LEU A 140 13.41 -25.54 -15.01
C LEU A 140 14.74 -26.03 -15.62
N PHE A 141 15.48 -25.15 -16.29
CA PHE A 141 16.80 -25.50 -16.83
C PHE A 141 17.78 -25.92 -15.74
N LEU A 142 17.80 -25.20 -14.62
CA LEU A 142 18.65 -25.54 -13.47
C LEU A 142 18.27 -26.90 -12.88
N GLY A 143 16.97 -27.19 -12.78
CA GLY A 143 16.42 -28.50 -12.40
C GLY A 143 16.93 -29.65 -13.26
N THR A 144 17.00 -29.44 -14.57
CA THR A 144 17.44 -30.44 -15.55
C THR A 144 18.95 -30.56 -15.72
N ALA A 145 19.73 -29.61 -15.20
CA ALA A 145 21.19 -29.58 -15.34
C ALA A 145 21.93 -30.47 -14.32
N GLY A 146 21.20 -31.18 -13.46
CA GLY A 146 21.78 -32.14 -12.51
C GLY A 146 22.53 -33.28 -13.20
N SER A 147 23.45 -33.92 -12.49
CA SER A 147 24.16 -35.09 -13.04
C SER A 147 23.34 -36.36 -12.78
N PRO A 148 23.23 -37.28 -13.77
CA PRO A 148 22.54 -38.55 -13.57
C PRO A 148 23.35 -39.44 -12.62
N VAL A 149 22.71 -39.90 -11.53
CA VAL A 149 23.27 -40.82 -10.55
C VAL A 149 22.30 -41.99 -10.40
N GLN A 150 22.78 -43.21 -10.62
CA GLN A 150 21.95 -44.40 -10.46
C GLN A 150 21.73 -44.69 -8.98
N ASN A 151 20.48 -44.77 -8.55
CA ASN A 151 20.13 -45.13 -7.19
C ASN A 151 20.26 -46.66 -7.04
N PRO A 152 21.17 -47.17 -6.19
CA PRO A 152 21.42 -48.60 -6.05
C PRO A 152 20.24 -49.38 -5.44
N GLU A 153 19.32 -48.71 -4.74
CA GLU A 153 18.16 -49.34 -4.10
C GLU A 153 16.96 -49.46 -5.05
N THR A 154 16.77 -48.48 -5.93
CA THR A 154 15.59 -48.42 -6.83
C THR A 154 15.92 -48.76 -8.28
N GLY A 155 17.20 -48.81 -8.65
CA GLY A 155 17.66 -49.00 -10.04
C GLY A 155 17.38 -47.83 -10.98
N LEU A 156 16.71 -46.78 -10.49
CA LEU A 156 16.33 -45.58 -11.25
C LEU A 156 17.48 -44.57 -11.31
N VAL A 157 17.54 -43.79 -12.40
CA VAL A 157 18.48 -42.67 -12.54
C VAL A 157 17.89 -41.43 -11.88
N GLU A 158 18.49 -41.00 -10.79
CA GLU A 158 18.17 -39.73 -10.12
C GLU A 158 19.10 -38.62 -10.60
N PHE A 159 18.55 -37.47 -10.94
CA PHE A 159 19.35 -36.29 -11.24
C PHE A 159 19.69 -35.57 -9.94
N ARG A 160 20.94 -35.67 -9.50
CA ARG A 160 21.41 -35.00 -8.28
C ARG A 160 22.15 -33.71 -8.63
N MET A 161 21.71 -32.62 -8.00
CA MET A 161 22.43 -31.34 -8.05
C MET A 161 23.64 -31.43 -7.12
N LEU A 162 24.85 -31.45 -7.69
CA LEU A 162 26.10 -31.55 -6.94
C LEU A 162 26.96 -30.28 -7.18
N GLY A 163 27.68 -29.86 -6.15
CA GLY A 163 28.65 -28.77 -6.26
C GLY A 163 28.04 -27.40 -6.60
N PRO A 164 28.58 -26.65 -7.59
CA PRO A 164 28.17 -25.28 -7.90
C PRO A 164 26.66 -25.08 -8.18
N LEU A 165 25.96 -26.08 -8.72
CA LEU A 165 24.53 -25.99 -9.04
C LEU A 165 23.64 -25.79 -7.80
N GLN A 166 24.04 -26.32 -6.64
CA GLN A 166 23.29 -26.11 -5.40
C GLN A 166 23.31 -24.63 -4.97
N TYR A 167 24.47 -23.97 -5.09
CA TYR A 167 24.59 -22.54 -4.78
C TYR A 167 23.81 -21.67 -5.77
N MET A 168 23.78 -22.06 -7.06
CA MET A 168 22.99 -21.37 -8.08
C MET A 168 21.48 -21.41 -7.78
N THR A 169 20.99 -22.48 -7.15
CA THR A 169 19.57 -22.58 -6.75
C THR A 169 19.21 -21.52 -5.70
N TRP A 170 20.06 -21.35 -4.69
CA TRP A 170 19.88 -20.32 -3.67
C TRP A 170 20.07 -18.91 -4.23
N TYR A 171 21.07 -18.71 -5.09
CA TYR A 171 21.27 -17.45 -5.80
C TYR A 171 20.03 -17.07 -6.61
N HIS A 172 19.44 -18.03 -7.34
CA HIS A 172 18.24 -17.83 -8.15
C HIS A 172 17.02 -17.49 -7.28
N ALA A 173 16.87 -18.16 -6.13
CA ALA A 173 15.80 -17.86 -5.16
C ALA A 173 15.94 -16.46 -4.54
N VAL A 174 17.15 -16.05 -4.15
CA VAL A 174 17.42 -14.68 -3.69
C VAL A 174 17.16 -13.66 -4.81
N GLY A 175 17.54 -14.02 -6.04
CA GLY A 175 17.28 -13.23 -7.24
C GLY A 175 15.79 -12.97 -7.48
N LEU A 176 14.90 -13.93 -7.18
CA LEU A 176 13.45 -13.75 -7.27
C LEU A 176 12.97 -12.56 -6.44
N ILE A 177 13.39 -12.52 -5.18
CA ILE A 177 12.99 -11.48 -4.22
C ILE A 177 13.61 -10.15 -4.63
N TRP A 178 14.93 -10.12 -4.84
CA TRP A 178 15.63 -8.87 -5.12
C TRP A 178 15.21 -8.21 -6.43
N ILE A 179 15.05 -8.99 -7.52
CA ILE A 179 14.65 -8.43 -8.81
C ILE A 179 13.18 -7.98 -8.76
N SER A 180 12.31 -8.68 -8.03
CA SER A 180 10.92 -8.23 -7.82
C SER A 180 10.88 -6.87 -7.10
N GLU A 181 11.63 -6.73 -6.00
CA GLU A 181 11.78 -5.47 -5.26
C GLU A 181 12.41 -4.38 -6.13
N PHE A 182 13.38 -4.73 -6.98
CA PHE A 182 14.00 -3.81 -7.93
C PHE A 182 13.02 -3.27 -8.98
N LEU A 183 12.14 -4.13 -9.52
CA LEU A 183 11.11 -3.72 -10.48
C LEU A 183 10.07 -2.81 -9.83
N LEU A 184 9.66 -3.11 -8.60
CA LEU A 184 8.78 -2.23 -7.81
C LEU A 184 9.46 -0.90 -7.47
N ALA A 185 10.73 -0.91 -7.09
CA ALA A 185 11.50 0.31 -6.83
C ALA A 185 11.73 1.16 -8.10
N CYS A 186 11.86 0.53 -9.27
CA CYS A 186 11.85 1.24 -10.56
C CYS A 186 10.55 2.01 -10.79
N GLN A 187 9.40 1.42 -10.46
CA GLN A 187 8.10 2.11 -10.49
C GLN A 187 8.10 3.31 -9.53
N GLN A 188 8.54 3.11 -8.28
CA GLN A 188 8.58 4.15 -7.26
C GLN A 188 9.42 5.36 -7.70
N MET A 189 10.63 5.11 -8.22
CA MET A 189 11.53 6.14 -8.74
C MET A 189 10.96 6.84 -9.98
N THR A 190 10.30 6.09 -10.88
CA THR A 190 9.65 6.65 -12.08
C THR A 190 8.54 7.62 -11.71
N VAL A 191 7.63 7.20 -10.82
CA VAL A 191 6.52 8.03 -10.33
C VAL A 191 7.08 9.25 -9.59
N ALA A 192 8.04 9.05 -8.68
CA ALA A 192 8.67 10.13 -7.94
C ALA A 192 9.31 11.17 -8.87
N GLY A 193 10.07 10.73 -9.87
CA GLY A 193 10.69 11.62 -10.85
C GLY A 193 9.70 12.45 -11.66
N ALA A 194 8.54 11.89 -12.02
CA ALA A 194 7.51 12.63 -12.75
C ALA A 194 6.75 13.61 -11.87
N VAL A 195 6.42 13.21 -10.63
CA VAL A 195 5.73 14.07 -9.65
C VAL A 195 6.63 15.23 -9.22
N VAL A 196 7.92 14.99 -8.98
CA VAL A 196 8.91 16.03 -8.66
C VAL A 196 9.02 17.03 -9.82
N THR A 197 9.16 16.55 -11.06
CA THR A 197 9.18 17.41 -12.25
C THR A 197 7.90 18.23 -12.36
N TYR A 198 6.73 17.62 -12.12
CA TYR A 198 5.47 18.35 -12.09
C TYR A 198 5.45 19.42 -10.99
N TYR A 199 5.88 19.08 -9.77
CA TYR A 199 5.81 19.97 -8.61
C TYR A 199 6.67 21.22 -8.81
N PHE A 200 7.96 21.04 -9.14
CA PHE A 200 8.94 22.13 -9.24
C PHE A 200 8.93 22.88 -10.59
N THR A 201 8.07 22.49 -11.53
CA THR A 201 7.86 23.26 -12.76
C THR A 201 6.76 24.30 -12.53
N ARG A 202 7.11 25.59 -12.42
CA ARG A 202 6.12 26.67 -12.18
C ARG A 202 5.10 26.79 -13.31
N ASP A 203 5.59 26.92 -14.53
CA ASP A 203 4.76 27.02 -15.74
C ASP A 203 4.49 25.63 -16.31
N LYS A 204 3.27 25.13 -16.10
CA LYS A 204 2.88 23.77 -16.52
C LYS A 204 2.88 23.59 -18.05
N SER A 205 2.92 24.67 -18.84
CA SER A 205 3.08 24.59 -20.29
C SER A 205 4.48 24.13 -20.71
N LYS A 206 5.48 24.30 -19.82
CA LYS A 206 6.88 23.90 -20.05
C LYS A 206 7.19 22.48 -19.61
N LEU A 207 6.18 21.72 -19.18
CA LEU A 207 6.37 20.30 -18.87
C LEU A 207 6.78 19.55 -20.15
N PRO A 208 7.67 18.56 -20.06
CA PRO A 208 7.97 17.71 -21.21
C PRO A 208 6.67 17.03 -21.67
N LEU A 209 6.56 16.74 -22.98
CA LEU A 209 5.37 16.14 -23.61
C LEU A 209 4.85 14.91 -22.83
N THR A 210 5.77 14.10 -22.32
CA THR A 210 5.46 12.93 -21.48
C THR A 210 6.40 12.87 -20.26
N PRO A 211 6.05 13.50 -19.12
CA PRO A 211 6.93 13.55 -17.95
C PRO A 211 7.26 12.19 -17.36
N ILE A 212 6.34 11.22 -17.50
CA ILE A 212 6.56 9.83 -17.10
C ILE A 212 7.65 9.18 -17.97
N LEU A 213 7.57 9.31 -19.29
CA LEU A 213 8.58 8.73 -20.18
C LEU A 213 9.95 9.39 -19.97
N SER A 214 9.99 10.70 -19.79
CA SER A 214 11.21 11.42 -19.41
C SER A 214 11.80 10.89 -18.09
N SER A 215 10.94 10.61 -17.10
CA SER A 215 11.36 10.01 -15.83
C SER A 215 11.92 8.59 -16.00
N VAL A 216 11.26 7.75 -16.81
CA VAL A 216 11.75 6.39 -17.15
C VAL A 216 13.12 6.46 -17.83
N LEU A 217 13.30 7.35 -18.81
CA LEU A 217 14.58 7.51 -19.51
C LEU A 217 15.70 7.97 -18.56
N ARG A 218 15.41 8.90 -17.64
CA ARG A 218 16.35 9.32 -16.59
C ARG A 218 16.69 8.18 -15.64
N LEU A 219 15.71 7.38 -15.23
CA LEU A 219 15.92 6.19 -14.41
C LEU A 219 16.89 5.23 -15.10
N MET A 220 16.59 4.84 -16.34
CA MET A 220 17.40 3.90 -17.12
C MET A 220 18.82 4.40 -17.38
N ARG A 221 19.00 5.71 -17.58
CA ARG A 221 20.30 6.28 -17.93
C ARG A 221 21.18 6.61 -16.72
N TYR A 222 20.59 7.01 -15.59
CA TYR A 222 21.36 7.61 -14.49
C TYR A 222 21.10 6.98 -13.11
N HIS A 223 19.94 6.38 -12.85
CA HIS A 223 19.53 6.02 -11.48
C HIS A 223 19.34 4.52 -11.21
N LEU A 224 19.60 3.63 -12.17
CA LEU A 224 19.52 2.17 -11.96
C LEU A 224 20.32 1.71 -10.73
N GLY A 225 21.54 2.22 -10.53
CA GLY A 225 22.36 1.86 -9.36
C GLY A 225 21.79 2.35 -8.02
N THR A 226 21.12 3.51 -8.02
CA THR A 226 20.43 4.04 -6.82
C THR A 226 19.24 3.15 -6.46
N VAL A 227 18.45 2.77 -7.47
CA VAL A 227 17.30 1.88 -7.29
C VAL A 227 17.74 0.49 -6.85
N ALA A 228 18.76 -0.09 -7.49
CA ALA A 228 19.32 -1.39 -7.13
C ALA A 228 19.84 -1.45 -5.70
N LYS A 229 20.53 -0.39 -5.25
CA LYS A 229 21.02 -0.29 -3.87
C LYS A 229 19.87 -0.21 -2.88
N GLY A 230 18.85 0.61 -3.17
CA GLY A 230 17.68 0.73 -2.29
C GLY A 230 16.89 -0.58 -2.19
N SER A 231 16.56 -1.22 -3.32
CA SER A 231 15.81 -2.47 -3.32
C SER A 231 16.58 -3.59 -2.61
N PHE A 232 17.90 -3.66 -2.79
CA PHE A 232 18.74 -4.65 -2.11
C PHE A 232 18.68 -4.52 -0.58
N ILE A 233 18.65 -3.30 -0.03
CA ILE A 233 18.55 -3.07 1.41
C ILE A 233 17.24 -3.64 1.99
N ILE A 234 16.13 -3.52 1.25
CA ILE A 234 14.85 -4.14 1.65
C ILE A 234 14.99 -5.66 1.64
N THR A 235 15.55 -6.22 0.56
CA THR A 235 15.77 -7.67 0.41
C THR A 235 16.61 -8.25 1.55
N LEU A 236 17.63 -7.53 2.04
CA LEU A 236 18.46 -7.96 3.18
C LEU A 236 17.68 -8.15 4.49
N VAL A 237 16.55 -7.47 4.66
CA VAL A 237 15.67 -7.60 5.83
C VAL A 237 14.53 -8.59 5.57
N GLU A 238 14.03 -8.61 4.33
CA GLU A 238 12.95 -9.49 3.91
C GLU A 238 13.34 -10.97 3.95
N ILE A 239 14.56 -11.33 3.48
CA ILE A 239 15.03 -12.72 3.47
C ILE A 239 15.09 -13.31 4.89
N PRO A 240 15.77 -12.69 5.89
CA PRO A 240 15.74 -13.17 7.27
C PRO A 240 14.33 -13.29 7.85
N ARG A 241 13.44 -12.35 7.52
CA ARG A 241 12.03 -12.39 7.97
C ARG A 241 11.30 -13.60 7.40
N LEU A 242 11.48 -13.89 6.11
CA LEU A 242 10.90 -15.07 5.45
C LEU A 242 11.43 -16.37 6.08
N ILE A 243 12.75 -16.46 6.30
CA ILE A 243 13.39 -17.63 6.94
C ILE A 243 12.85 -17.84 8.36
N LEU A 244 12.77 -16.79 9.19
CA LEU A 244 12.24 -16.91 10.55
C LEU A 244 10.74 -17.27 10.56
N THR A 245 9.97 -16.75 9.61
CA THR A 245 8.55 -17.09 9.46
C THR A 245 8.39 -18.57 9.08
N TYR A 246 9.22 -19.07 8.16
CA TYR A 246 9.24 -20.48 7.79
C TYR A 246 9.63 -21.36 8.98
N ILE A 247 10.70 -21.02 9.72
CA ILE A 247 11.12 -21.75 10.93
C ILE A 247 10.00 -21.76 11.97
N HIS A 248 9.34 -20.62 12.23
CA HIS A 248 8.22 -20.56 13.16
C HIS A 248 7.06 -21.48 12.74
N SER A 249 6.77 -21.54 11.44
CA SER A 249 5.75 -22.46 10.91
C SER A 249 6.13 -23.93 11.12
N GLN A 250 7.40 -24.28 10.93
CA GLN A 250 7.91 -25.65 11.10
C GLN A 250 7.98 -26.08 12.57
N LEU A 251 8.26 -25.16 13.49
CA LEU A 251 8.35 -25.41 14.92
C LEU A 251 7.00 -25.37 15.65
N LYS A 252 5.91 -25.07 14.93
CA LYS A 252 4.57 -24.95 15.50
C LYS A 252 4.16 -26.28 16.15
N GLY A 253 4.04 -26.27 17.47
CA GLY A 253 3.67 -27.44 18.28
C GLY A 253 4.84 -28.21 18.91
N ARG A 254 6.10 -27.86 18.60
CA ARG A 254 7.30 -28.52 19.14
C ARG A 254 8.22 -27.60 19.96
N GLU A 255 7.88 -26.31 20.05
CA GLU A 255 8.69 -25.27 20.69
C GLU A 255 8.27 -24.97 22.15
N ASN A 256 9.24 -24.65 23.00
CA ASN A 256 9.01 -24.12 24.35
C ASN A 256 8.50 -22.67 24.29
N ALA A 257 7.82 -22.21 25.35
CA ALA A 257 7.17 -20.89 25.39
C ALA A 257 8.13 -19.71 25.12
N CYS A 258 9.36 -19.77 25.64
CA CYS A 258 10.40 -18.75 25.41
C CYS A 258 10.79 -18.63 23.93
N ALA A 259 11.06 -19.77 23.27
CA ALA A 259 11.40 -19.80 21.85
C ALA A 259 10.28 -19.25 20.96
N ARG A 260 9.02 -19.60 21.27
CA ARG A 260 7.84 -19.05 20.60
C ARG A 260 7.76 -17.53 20.72
N CYS A 261 7.96 -17.02 21.94
CA CYS A 261 7.92 -15.59 22.20
C CYS A 261 9.02 -14.84 21.45
N MET A 262 10.27 -15.35 21.51
CA MET A 262 11.41 -14.75 20.85
C MET A 262 11.26 -14.75 19.32
N LEU A 263 10.82 -15.86 18.71
CA LEU A 263 10.57 -15.93 17.27
C LEU A 263 9.52 -14.91 16.82
N LYS A 264 8.39 -14.83 17.55
CA LYS A 264 7.35 -13.84 17.26
C LYS A 264 7.86 -12.40 17.38
N ALA A 265 8.65 -12.11 18.41
CA ALA A 265 9.24 -10.79 18.60
C ALA A 265 10.21 -10.43 17.46
N CYS A 266 11.11 -11.33 17.07
CA CYS A 266 12.04 -11.11 15.96
C CYS A 266 11.32 -10.92 14.62
N ILE A 267 10.30 -11.74 14.33
CA ILE A 267 9.48 -11.61 13.11
C ILE A 267 8.78 -10.23 13.10
N CYS A 268 8.24 -9.81 14.24
CA CYS A 268 7.61 -8.49 14.37
C CYS A 268 8.62 -7.35 14.15
N CYS A 269 9.80 -7.42 14.77
CA CYS A 269 10.85 -6.41 14.62
C CYS A 269 11.33 -6.29 13.17
N LEU A 270 11.56 -7.42 12.49
CA LEU A 270 11.96 -7.42 11.09
C LEU A 270 10.85 -6.92 10.17
N TRP A 271 9.58 -7.24 10.46
CA TRP A 271 8.46 -6.66 9.73
C TRP A 271 8.39 -5.14 9.90
N CYS A 272 8.54 -4.63 11.13
CA CYS A 272 8.59 -3.20 11.39
C CYS A 272 9.77 -2.53 10.68
N LEU A 273 10.95 -3.16 10.70
CA LEU A 273 12.14 -2.66 10.01
C LEU A 273 11.94 -2.63 8.50
N GLU A 274 11.40 -3.69 7.90
CA GLU A 274 11.05 -3.74 6.47
C GLU A 274 10.10 -2.61 6.11
N LYS A 275 9.03 -2.38 6.88
CA LYS A 275 8.10 -1.28 6.62
C LYS A 275 8.75 0.10 6.75
N CYS A 276 9.60 0.30 7.75
CA CYS A 276 10.35 1.54 7.90
C CYS A 276 11.32 1.77 6.73
N LEU A 277 12.02 0.72 6.29
CA LEU A 277 12.95 0.79 5.17
C LEU A 277 12.22 1.02 3.85
N ALA A 278 11.08 0.37 3.61
CA ALA A 278 10.26 0.62 2.43
C ALA A 278 9.78 2.08 2.38
N TYR A 279 9.31 2.62 3.51
CA TYR A 279 8.92 4.03 3.60
C TYR A 279 10.10 4.98 3.39
N LEU A 280 11.25 4.70 4.01
CA LEU A 280 12.45 5.51 3.83
C LEU A 280 12.96 5.46 2.38
N ASN A 281 12.96 4.29 1.74
CA ASN A 281 13.38 4.11 0.35
C ASN A 281 12.52 4.92 -0.60
N GLN A 282 11.20 4.88 -0.44
CA GLN A 282 10.27 5.67 -1.24
C GLN A 282 10.60 7.18 -1.16
N ASN A 283 10.85 7.68 0.05
CA ASN A 283 11.23 9.07 0.28
C ASN A 283 12.66 9.37 -0.22
N ALA A 284 13.59 8.42 -0.12
CA ALA A 284 14.93 8.55 -0.66
C ALA A 284 14.92 8.67 -2.19
N TYR A 285 14.09 7.90 -2.90
CA TYR A 285 13.92 8.03 -4.35
C TYR A 285 13.35 9.40 -4.75
N ALA A 286 12.38 9.91 -3.97
CA ALA A 286 11.87 11.26 -4.17
C ALA A 286 12.96 12.33 -3.92
N ALA A 287 13.75 12.21 -2.86
CA ALA A 287 14.90 13.09 -2.60
C ALA A 287 15.97 13.00 -3.71
N THR A 288 16.24 11.79 -4.23
CA THR A 288 17.12 11.60 -5.40
C THR A 288 16.57 12.32 -6.62
N ALA A 289 15.26 12.24 -6.88
CA ALA A 289 14.65 12.94 -7.99
C ALA A 289 14.73 14.47 -7.86
N ILE A 290 14.75 15.02 -6.64
CA ILE A 290 14.89 16.46 -6.37
C ILE A 290 16.36 16.89 -6.50
N ASN A 291 17.27 16.23 -5.80
CA ASN A 291 18.66 16.68 -5.63
C ASN A 291 19.64 16.04 -6.63
N SER A 292 19.22 15.03 -7.39
CA SER A 292 20.06 14.25 -8.31
C SER A 292 21.31 13.64 -7.63
N THR A 293 21.17 13.18 -6.38
CA THR A 293 22.27 12.56 -5.61
C THR A 293 22.13 11.04 -5.53
N ASN A 294 23.15 10.34 -5.00
CA ASN A 294 23.08 8.89 -4.79
C ASN A 294 22.13 8.51 -3.64
N PHE A 295 21.81 7.21 -3.54
CA PHE A 295 20.87 6.66 -2.57
C PHE A 295 21.17 7.08 -1.11
N CYS A 296 22.41 6.95 -0.65
CA CYS A 296 22.73 7.18 0.77
C CYS A 296 22.60 8.65 1.16
N THR A 297 23.06 9.55 0.29
CA THR A 297 22.89 11.00 0.50
C THR A 297 21.41 11.35 0.52
N SER A 298 20.65 10.88 -0.47
CA SER A 298 19.20 11.13 -0.56
C SER A 298 18.41 10.55 0.62
N ALA A 299 18.75 9.34 1.07
CA ALA A 299 18.11 8.69 2.22
C ALA A 299 18.37 9.46 3.51
N ARG A 300 19.60 9.98 3.72
CA ARG A 300 19.92 10.84 4.86
C ARG A 300 19.09 12.12 4.84
N ASP A 301 19.03 12.80 3.70
CA ASP A 301 18.28 14.05 3.56
C ASP A 301 16.78 13.84 3.79
N ALA A 302 16.22 12.80 3.18
CA ALA A 302 14.83 12.40 3.37
C ALA A 302 14.54 12.08 4.86
N PHE A 303 15.40 11.29 5.52
CA PHE A 303 15.24 10.94 6.93
C PHE A 303 15.22 12.19 7.83
N VAL A 304 16.16 13.12 7.63
CA VAL A 304 16.22 14.37 8.42
C VAL A 304 14.93 15.18 8.26
N ILE A 305 14.45 15.36 7.02
CA ILE A 305 13.22 16.11 6.73
C ILE A 305 11.99 15.46 7.37
N LEU A 306 11.90 14.13 7.29
CA LEU A 306 10.80 13.35 7.86
C LEU A 306 10.79 13.44 9.39
N VAL A 307 11.95 13.31 10.05
CA VAL A 307 12.06 13.38 11.52
C VAL A 307 11.75 14.77 12.05
N GLU A 308 12.22 15.83 11.38
CA GLU A 308 11.93 17.23 11.75
C GLU A 308 10.41 17.52 11.78
N ASN A 309 9.61 16.79 11.01
CA ASN A 309 8.16 16.97 10.89
C ASN A 309 7.36 15.72 11.29
N ALA A 310 7.97 14.76 12.03
CA ALA A 310 7.47 13.39 12.18
C ALA A 310 6.00 13.29 12.61
N LEU A 311 5.58 14.07 13.60
CA LEU A 311 4.18 14.05 14.09
C LEU A 311 3.18 14.49 13.03
N ARG A 312 3.55 15.47 12.19
CA ARG A 312 2.71 15.95 11.10
C ARG A 312 2.67 14.93 9.98
N VAL A 313 3.84 14.38 9.61
CA VAL A 313 3.97 13.37 8.55
C VAL A 313 3.17 12.12 8.90
N ALA A 314 3.42 11.55 10.09
CA ALA A 314 2.76 10.33 10.54
C ALA A 314 1.24 10.50 10.62
N ALA A 315 0.76 11.63 11.15
CA ALA A 315 -0.68 11.89 11.24
C ALA A 315 -1.35 12.08 9.87
N ILE A 316 -0.65 12.61 8.87
CA ILE A 316 -1.20 12.78 7.51
C ILE A 316 -1.19 11.45 6.77
N ASN A 317 -0.07 10.74 6.80
CA ASN A 317 0.10 9.49 6.07
C ASN A 317 -0.88 8.42 6.56
N THR A 318 -0.97 8.23 7.88
CA THR A 318 -1.87 7.23 8.48
C THR A 318 -3.33 7.46 8.06
N VAL A 319 -3.76 8.72 7.95
CA VAL A 319 -5.15 9.06 7.61
C VAL A 319 -5.40 8.88 6.11
N GLY A 320 -4.43 9.21 5.26
CA GLY A 320 -4.48 8.93 3.82
C GLY A 320 -4.53 7.44 3.52
N ASP A 321 -3.61 6.66 4.11
CA ASP A 321 -3.50 5.21 3.96
C ASP A 321 -4.80 4.50 4.36
N PHE A 322 -5.42 4.94 5.44
CA PHE A 322 -6.70 4.39 5.87
C PHE A 322 -7.83 4.67 4.86
N VAL A 323 -7.92 5.88 4.30
CA VAL A 323 -8.94 6.19 3.27
C VAL A 323 -8.70 5.36 2.01
N LEU A 324 -7.44 5.16 1.62
CA LEU A 324 -7.09 4.29 0.48
C LEU A 324 -7.40 2.83 0.78
N PHE A 325 -7.21 2.37 2.01
CA PHE A 325 -7.64 1.05 2.46
C PHE A 325 -9.16 0.87 2.41
N LEU A 326 -9.94 1.86 2.87
CA LEU A 326 -11.40 1.85 2.73
C LEU A 326 -11.82 1.80 1.25
N GLY A 327 -11.10 2.51 0.38
CA GLY A 327 -11.29 2.43 -1.07
C GLY A 327 -11.11 1.02 -1.61
N LYS A 328 -10.07 0.28 -1.17
CA LYS A 328 -9.83 -1.13 -1.55
C LYS A 328 -11.02 -2.01 -1.13
N ILE A 329 -11.50 -1.87 0.12
CA ILE A 329 -12.66 -2.63 0.64
C ILE A 329 -13.91 -2.33 -0.18
N LEU A 330 -14.17 -1.05 -0.48
CA LEU A 330 -15.36 -0.64 -1.23
C LEU A 330 -15.36 -1.24 -2.64
N ILE A 331 -14.22 -1.18 -3.35
CA ILE A 331 -14.09 -1.76 -4.70
C ILE A 331 -14.40 -3.27 -4.67
N VAL A 332 -13.81 -4.01 -3.73
CA VAL A 332 -14.06 -5.45 -3.57
C VAL A 332 -15.53 -5.72 -3.23
N SER A 333 -16.13 -4.95 -2.33
CA SER A 333 -17.52 -5.13 -1.90
C SER A 333 -18.51 -4.86 -3.03
N CYS A 334 -18.32 -3.77 -3.79
CA CYS A 334 -19.12 -3.46 -4.97
C CYS A 334 -18.98 -4.54 -6.05
N THR A 335 -17.77 -5.06 -6.24
CA THR A 335 -17.50 -6.13 -7.21
C THR A 335 -18.14 -7.45 -6.78
N ALA A 336 -18.05 -7.79 -5.49
CA ALA A 336 -18.72 -8.95 -4.91
C ALA A 336 -20.24 -8.86 -5.07
N PHE A 337 -20.83 -7.69 -4.79
CA PHE A 337 -22.26 -7.46 -4.95
C PHE A 337 -22.71 -7.59 -6.40
N ALA A 338 -22.01 -6.93 -7.34
CA ALA A 338 -22.30 -7.06 -8.77
C ALA A 338 -22.12 -8.50 -9.26
N GLY A 339 -21.08 -9.19 -8.78
CA GLY A 339 -20.81 -10.60 -9.08
C GLY A 339 -21.92 -11.53 -8.59
N VAL A 340 -22.43 -11.32 -7.37
CA VAL A 340 -23.60 -12.06 -6.85
C VAL A 340 -24.82 -11.82 -7.73
N LEU A 341 -25.11 -10.57 -8.11
CA LEU A 341 -26.26 -10.27 -8.96
C LEU A 341 -26.13 -10.94 -10.35
N ALA A 342 -24.95 -10.86 -10.96
CA ALA A 342 -24.70 -11.44 -12.28
C ALA A 342 -24.75 -12.98 -12.25
N LEU A 343 -24.12 -13.62 -11.26
CA LEU A 343 -24.04 -15.08 -11.15
C LEU A 343 -25.36 -15.69 -10.64
N ASN A 344 -26.09 -15.01 -9.75
CA ASN A 344 -27.40 -15.48 -9.28
C ASN A 344 -28.50 -15.34 -10.35
N TYR A 345 -28.31 -14.46 -11.34
CA TYR A 345 -29.20 -14.35 -12.49
C TYR A 345 -29.10 -15.58 -13.40
N GLN A 346 -27.90 -16.15 -13.56
CA GLN A 346 -27.69 -17.40 -14.31
C GLN A 346 -27.74 -18.60 -13.37
N ARG A 347 -28.96 -19.09 -13.09
CA ARG A 347 -29.23 -20.23 -12.19
C ARG A 347 -28.57 -21.56 -12.60
N ASP A 348 -27.91 -21.61 -13.75
CA ASP A 348 -27.25 -22.82 -14.28
C ASP A 348 -25.95 -23.17 -13.54
N TYR A 349 -25.34 -22.23 -12.79
CA TYR A 349 -24.13 -22.49 -12.01
C TYR A 349 -24.46 -23.01 -10.60
N THR A 350 -24.32 -24.32 -10.40
CA THR A 350 -24.46 -24.95 -9.07
C THR A 350 -23.35 -24.54 -8.09
N VAL A 351 -22.18 -24.11 -8.58
CA VAL A 351 -21.03 -23.66 -7.78
C VAL A 351 -20.55 -22.27 -8.23
N TRP A 352 -21.25 -21.22 -7.81
CA TRP A 352 -20.92 -19.82 -8.15
C TRP A 352 -20.01 -19.12 -7.12
N VAL A 353 -19.86 -19.68 -5.93
CA VAL A 353 -19.08 -19.08 -4.82
C VAL A 353 -17.58 -19.05 -5.15
N LEU A 354 -17.02 -20.12 -5.71
CA LEU A 354 -15.59 -20.19 -6.04
C LEU A 354 -15.19 -19.16 -7.13
N PRO A 355 -15.90 -19.05 -8.27
CA PRO A 355 -15.67 -17.97 -9.22
C PRO A 355 -15.79 -16.58 -8.60
N LEU A 356 -16.78 -16.37 -7.73
CA LEU A 356 -16.95 -15.09 -7.03
C LEU A 356 -15.74 -14.75 -6.15
N LEU A 357 -15.21 -15.71 -5.39
CA LEU A 357 -14.01 -15.52 -4.57
C LEU A 357 -12.79 -15.15 -5.43
N ILE A 358 -12.62 -15.82 -6.57
CA ILE A 358 -11.55 -15.52 -7.52
C ILE A 358 -11.69 -14.09 -8.06
N VAL A 359 -12.89 -13.68 -8.48
CA VAL A 359 -13.18 -12.32 -8.95
C VAL A 359 -12.90 -11.28 -7.86
N CYS A 360 -13.28 -11.56 -6.61
CA CYS A 360 -13.00 -10.67 -5.47
C CYS A 360 -11.50 -10.54 -5.20
N LEU A 361 -10.75 -11.64 -5.31
CA LEU A 361 -9.28 -11.63 -5.17
C LEU A 361 -8.64 -10.76 -6.27
N PHE A 362 -9.05 -10.94 -7.53
CA PHE A 362 -8.56 -10.11 -8.63
C PHE A 362 -8.93 -8.63 -8.44
N ALA A 363 -10.15 -8.34 -8.00
CA ALA A 363 -10.57 -6.97 -7.70
C ALA A 363 -9.71 -6.33 -6.60
N PHE A 364 -9.37 -7.08 -5.54
CA PHE A 364 -8.47 -6.60 -4.49
C PHE A 364 -7.07 -6.31 -5.02
N LEU A 365 -6.49 -7.22 -5.82
CA LEU A 365 -5.16 -7.05 -6.41
C LEU A 365 -5.12 -5.82 -7.32
N VAL A 366 -6.12 -5.66 -8.19
CA VAL A 366 -6.26 -4.50 -9.07
C VAL A 366 -6.35 -3.22 -8.23
N ALA A 367 -7.27 -3.17 -7.26
CA ALA A 367 -7.43 -2.01 -6.38
C ALA A 367 -6.11 -1.66 -5.65
N HIS A 368 -5.38 -2.67 -5.15
CA HIS A 368 -4.08 -2.48 -4.51
C HIS A 368 -3.05 -1.85 -5.45
N CYS A 369 -2.93 -2.36 -6.68
CA CYS A 369 -1.97 -1.85 -7.67
C CYS A 369 -2.23 -0.40 -8.08
N PHE A 370 -3.49 0.00 -8.24
CA PHE A 370 -3.82 1.38 -8.62
C PHE A 370 -3.71 2.34 -7.45
N LEU A 371 -4.22 1.95 -6.28
CA LEU A 371 -4.19 2.82 -5.10
C LEU A 371 -2.77 2.96 -4.53
N SER A 372 -1.87 2.00 -4.75
CA SER A 372 -0.45 2.17 -4.37
C SER A 372 0.25 3.27 -5.18
N ILE A 373 -0.10 3.50 -6.45
CA ILE A 373 0.43 4.66 -7.21
C ILE A 373 -0.04 5.96 -6.56
N PHE A 374 -1.29 5.99 -6.10
CA PHE A 374 -1.82 7.14 -5.40
C PHE A 374 -1.08 7.40 -4.08
N GLU A 375 -0.82 6.35 -3.30
CA GLU A 375 0.03 6.40 -2.08
C GLU A 375 1.40 7.01 -2.40
N ILE A 376 2.08 6.51 -3.43
CA ILE A 376 3.39 7.02 -3.87
C ILE A 376 3.33 8.50 -4.27
N VAL A 377 2.33 8.92 -5.05
CA VAL A 377 2.17 10.32 -5.47
C VAL A 377 1.99 11.23 -4.26
N VAL A 378 1.16 10.80 -3.30
CA VAL A 378 0.92 11.52 -2.05
C VAL A 378 2.20 11.68 -1.23
N ASP A 379 2.96 10.60 -1.05
CA ASP A 379 4.24 10.62 -0.32
C ASP A 379 5.24 11.58 -0.97
N VAL A 380 5.40 11.50 -2.29
CA VAL A 380 6.33 12.36 -3.03
C VAL A 380 5.91 13.83 -2.93
N LEU A 381 4.63 14.14 -3.10
CA LEU A 381 4.11 15.50 -2.93
C LEU A 381 4.37 16.03 -1.54
N PHE A 382 4.24 15.19 -0.51
CA PHE A 382 4.51 15.57 0.86
C PHE A 382 5.99 15.90 1.07
N LEU A 383 6.90 15.09 0.53
CA LEU A 383 8.32 15.37 0.61
C LEU A 383 8.69 16.64 -0.17
N CYS A 384 8.18 16.81 -1.40
CA CYS A 384 8.37 18.04 -2.18
C CYS A 384 7.91 19.27 -1.40
N PHE A 385 6.75 19.17 -0.76
CA PHE A 385 6.21 20.21 0.10
C PHE A 385 7.15 20.53 1.28
N ALA A 386 7.62 19.51 1.99
CA ALA A 386 8.52 19.69 3.12
C ALA A 386 9.84 20.37 2.70
N VAL A 387 10.41 19.95 1.56
CA VAL A 387 11.59 20.57 0.94
C VAL A 387 11.31 22.03 0.56
N ASP A 388 10.21 22.30 -0.14
CA ASP A 388 9.81 23.64 -0.57
C ASP A 388 9.70 24.58 0.64
N THR A 389 9.09 24.14 1.75
CA THR A 389 9.02 24.95 2.99
C THR A 389 10.31 25.12 3.75
N LYS A 390 11.30 24.26 3.49
CA LYS A 390 12.61 24.35 4.13
C LYS A 390 13.50 25.38 3.44
N TYR A 391 13.39 25.50 2.12
CA TYR A 391 14.28 26.34 1.30
C TYR A 391 13.63 27.62 0.78
N ASN A 392 12.31 27.67 0.67
CA ASN A 392 11.56 28.85 0.24
C ASN A 392 10.78 29.43 1.42
N ASP A 393 10.75 30.76 1.51
CA ASP A 393 10.09 31.52 2.59
C ASP A 393 8.92 32.39 2.07
N GLY A 394 8.71 32.43 0.75
CA GLY A 394 7.67 33.22 0.11
C GLY A 394 8.10 34.65 -0.25
N SER A 395 9.37 35.03 -0.03
CA SER A 395 9.88 36.33 -0.47
C SER A 395 10.01 36.40 -2.00
N PRO A 396 10.07 37.60 -2.60
CA PRO A 396 10.39 37.74 -4.02
C PRO A 396 11.69 36.99 -4.35
N GLY A 397 11.63 36.09 -5.33
CA GLY A 397 12.75 35.21 -5.72
C GLY A 397 12.86 33.88 -4.93
N ARG A 398 12.20 33.75 -3.78
CA ARG A 398 12.05 32.52 -2.97
C ARG A 398 10.58 32.16 -2.78
N GLU A 399 9.82 32.34 -3.85
CA GLU A 399 8.41 31.99 -3.89
C GLU A 399 8.23 30.48 -3.87
N PHE A 400 7.25 30.03 -3.09
CA PHE A 400 6.86 28.62 -3.05
C PHE A 400 6.46 28.11 -4.43
N TYR A 401 6.84 26.87 -4.75
CA TYR A 401 6.44 26.20 -5.97
C TYR A 401 5.03 25.59 -5.88
N MET A 402 4.53 25.41 -4.66
CA MET A 402 3.22 24.84 -4.40
C MET A 402 2.07 25.69 -4.96
N ASP A 403 1.04 25.02 -5.49
CA ASP A 403 -0.21 25.66 -5.86
C ASP A 403 -0.95 26.18 -4.61
N LYS A 404 -1.80 27.21 -4.78
CA LYS A 404 -2.58 27.85 -3.71
C LYS A 404 -3.36 26.84 -2.86
N ALA A 405 -3.88 25.78 -3.47
CA ALA A 405 -4.61 24.72 -2.74
C ALA A 405 -3.70 23.94 -1.77
N LEU A 406 -2.45 23.66 -2.16
CA LEU A 406 -1.47 23.02 -1.30
C LEU A 406 -0.94 24.01 -0.25
N MET A 407 -0.80 25.30 -0.58
CA MET A 407 -0.47 26.33 0.40
C MET A 407 -1.55 26.47 1.48
N GLU A 408 -2.82 26.47 1.09
CA GLU A 408 -3.98 26.50 2.00
C GLU A 408 -4.00 25.25 2.92
N PHE A 409 -3.67 24.07 2.37
CA PHE A 409 -3.49 22.84 3.16
C PHE A 409 -2.46 23.01 4.27
N VAL A 410 -1.35 23.68 3.97
CA VAL A 410 -0.22 23.86 4.89
C VAL A 410 -0.56 24.82 6.00
N GLU A 411 -1.19 25.94 5.67
CA GLU A 411 -1.69 26.89 6.66
C GLU A 411 -2.74 26.25 7.57
N ASN A 412 -3.66 25.46 7.00
CA ASN A 412 -4.67 24.74 7.78
C ASN A 412 -4.02 23.66 8.68
N SER A 413 -2.98 22.98 8.20
CA SER A 413 -2.21 22.02 9.01
C SER A 413 -1.40 22.69 10.14
N LYS A 414 -0.91 23.92 9.91
CA LYS A 414 -0.26 24.76 10.95
C LYS A 414 -1.27 25.17 12.02
N LYS A 415 -2.49 25.58 11.61
CA LYS A 415 -3.58 25.96 12.53
C LYS A 415 -4.12 24.77 13.34
N ALA A 416 -4.13 23.56 12.77
CA ALA A 416 -4.63 22.34 13.42
C ALA A 416 -3.64 21.68 14.41
N MET A 417 -2.43 22.22 14.61
CA MET A 417 -1.51 21.79 15.67
C MET A 417 -1.37 22.88 16.74
N PRO A 418 -1.42 22.55 18.04
CA PRO A 418 -1.11 23.51 19.08
C PRO A 418 0.35 23.94 18.91
N ARG A 419 0.60 25.25 18.85
CA ARG A 419 1.96 25.80 18.92
C ARG A 419 2.59 25.30 20.22
N ARG A 420 3.53 24.36 20.12
CA ARG A 420 4.47 24.14 21.23
C ARG A 420 5.33 25.40 21.30
N GLY A 421 5.23 26.11 22.42
CA GLY A 421 5.81 27.43 22.62
C GLY A 421 7.28 27.49 22.22
N ARG A 422 7.58 28.35 21.25
CA ARG A 422 8.82 29.09 21.23
C ARG A 422 8.54 30.40 21.95
N THR A 423 8.54 30.35 23.28
CA THR A 423 8.89 31.52 24.09
C THR A 423 10.38 31.72 23.89
N GLY A 424 10.72 32.80 23.20
CA GLY A 424 12.08 33.13 22.81
C GLY A 424 11.99 34.15 21.70
N SER A 425 11.76 35.40 22.10
CA SER A 425 11.94 36.57 21.26
C SER A 425 13.28 36.44 20.53
N ALA A 426 13.24 36.37 19.21
CA ALA A 426 14.37 36.69 18.37
C ALA A 426 13.86 37.77 17.44
N ASP A 427 14.12 39.01 17.84
CA ASP A 427 13.96 40.20 17.03
C ASP A 427 14.51 39.95 15.63
N GLY A 428 13.80 40.53 14.66
CA GLY A 428 14.21 40.55 13.27
C GLY A 428 15.58 41.20 13.13
N ALA A 429 16.61 40.38 12.91
CA ALA A 429 17.82 40.84 12.25
C ALA A 429 17.54 40.89 10.75
N GLU A 430 17.03 42.04 10.30
CA GLU A 430 17.12 42.44 8.90
C GLU A 430 18.59 42.31 8.45
N MET A 431 18.87 41.40 7.53
CA MET A 431 20.17 41.36 6.86
C MET A 431 20.28 42.59 5.95
N LYS A 432 21.05 43.59 6.41
CA LYS A 432 21.46 44.72 5.55
C LYS A 432 22.25 44.21 4.33
N PRO A 433 21.97 44.71 3.13
CA PRO A 433 22.73 44.36 1.94
C PRO A 433 24.13 44.96 2.00
N MET A 434 25.16 44.13 1.79
CA MET A 434 26.52 44.61 1.56
C MET A 434 26.63 45.10 0.11
N ALA A 435 26.61 46.42 -0.07
CA ALA A 435 27.18 47.08 -1.25
C ALA A 435 27.93 48.37 -0.85
N ARG A 436 29.12 48.48 -1.46
CA ARG A 436 30.24 49.43 -1.30
C ARG A 436 29.89 50.92 -1.17
N GLY A 437 30.69 51.62 -0.36
CA GLY A 437 30.94 53.06 -0.46
C GLY A 437 32.45 53.35 -0.43
N THR A 438 32.97 53.80 -1.57
CA THR A 438 34.27 54.46 -1.75
C THR A 438 34.20 55.91 -1.22
N LEU A 439 35.38 56.50 -0.95
CA LEU A 439 35.70 57.91 -0.61
C LEU A 439 35.80 58.24 0.90
N ALA A 440 37.03 58.26 1.43
CA ALA A 440 37.90 59.44 1.43
C ALA A 440 39.37 58.98 1.41
#